data_AF-A0A0N0TNX8-F1
#
_entry.id   AF-A0A0N0TNX8-F1
#
_cell.length_a   1.000
_cell.length_b   1.000
_cell.length_c   1.000
_cell.angle_alpha   90.00
_cell.angle_beta   90.00
_cell.angle_gamma   90.00
#
_symmetry.space_group_name_H-M   'P 1'
#
loop_
_entity.id
_entity.type
_entity.pdbx_description
1 polymer ?
#
loop_
_entity_poly.entity_id
_entity_poly.type
_entity_poly.pdbx_seq_one_letter_code
_entity_poly.pdbx_strand_id
1 'polypeptide(L)'
;MSVGGYVAETSLAAARSDDPAAAVADYRATVKALMAANGRLAQVGNNLNQLTRHLNQDGPWPEADLVRRLLSHIETSIADVDVAVAHVTSGR
;
A
#
# COMPACT_ATOMS: atom_id res chain seq x y z
N MET A 1 -0.06 8.60 -9.68
CA MET A 1 0.13 8.30 -11.12
C MET A 1 -0.69 9.29 -11.93
N SER A 2 -0.14 9.85 -13.00
CA SER A 2 -0.94 10.67 -13.92
C SER A 2 -1.88 9.77 -14.74
N VAL A 3 -2.98 10.32 -15.25
CA VAL A 3 -3.86 9.59 -16.18
C VAL A 3 -3.07 9.06 -17.39
N GLY A 4 -2.14 9.87 -17.91
CA GLY A 4 -1.26 9.46 -19.02
C GLY A 4 -0.35 8.29 -18.68
N GLY A 5 0.24 8.26 -17.47
CA GLY A 5 1.05 7.13 -17.01
C GLY A 5 0.25 5.84 -16.86
N TYR A 6 -0.98 5.95 -16.33
CA TYR A 6 -1.88 4.79 -16.24
C TYR A 6 -2.22 4.22 -17.61
N VAL A 7 -2.56 5.08 -18.58
CA VAL A 7 -2.88 4.65 -19.94
C VAL A 7 -1.66 4.02 -20.63
N ALA A 8 -0.47 4.60 -20.46
CA ALA A 8 0.76 4.07 -21.04
C ALA A 8 1.08 2.65 -20.54
N GLU A 9 1.11 2.44 -19.22
CA GLU A 9 1.40 1.13 -18.62
C GLU A 9 0.32 0.09 -18.95
N THR A 10 -0.96 0.50 -18.90
CA THR A 10 -2.08 -0.38 -19.27
C THR A 10 -1.99 -0.80 -20.74
N SER A 11 -1.63 0.12 -21.63
CA SER A 11 -1.45 -0.16 -23.06
C SER A 11 -0.24 -1.06 -23.31
N LEU A 12 0.84 -0.87 -22.55
CA LEU A 12 2.03 -1.72 -22.62
C LEU A 12 1.75 -3.15 -22.15
N ALA A 13 1.02 -3.31 -21.03
CA ALA A 13 0.57 -4.61 -20.54
C ALA A 13 -0.33 -5.32 -21.56
N ALA A 14 -1.28 -4.59 -22.14
CA ALA A 14 -2.16 -5.10 -23.19
C ALA A 14 -1.39 -5.56 -24.43
N ALA A 15 -0.39 -4.78 -24.87
CA ALA A 15 0.43 -5.09 -26.05
C ALA A 15 1.35 -6.31 -25.88
N ARG A 16 1.68 -6.69 -24.64
CA ARG A 16 2.52 -7.84 -24.30
C ARG A 16 1.74 -9.14 -24.08
N SER A 17 0.41 -9.07 -24.05
CA SER A 17 -0.46 -10.18 -23.69
C SER A 17 -1.14 -10.80 -24.90
N ASP A 18 -1.28 -12.12 -24.91
CA ASP A 18 -2.12 -12.83 -25.88
C ASP A 18 -3.62 -12.60 -25.62
N ASP A 19 -3.98 -12.17 -24.40
CA ASP A 19 -5.30 -11.66 -24.03
C ASP A 19 -5.19 -10.22 -23.49
N PRO A 20 -5.29 -9.21 -24.37
CA PRO A 20 -5.18 -7.81 -23.97
C PRO A 20 -6.29 -7.36 -23.00
N ALA A 21 -7.50 -7.90 -23.12
CA ALA A 21 -8.63 -7.49 -22.28
C ALA A 21 -8.44 -7.95 -20.84
N ALA A 22 -7.98 -9.19 -20.65
CA ALA A 22 -7.60 -9.71 -19.34
C ALA A 22 -6.47 -8.88 -18.71
N ALA A 23 -5.41 -8.59 -19.47
CA ALA A 23 -4.27 -7.80 -18.97
C ALA A 23 -4.68 -6.40 -18.48
N VAL A 24 -5.58 -5.73 -19.20
CA VAL A 24 -6.13 -4.43 -18.77
C VAL A 24 -6.95 -4.56 -17.48
N ALA A 25 -7.77 -5.61 -17.37
CA ALA A 25 -8.58 -5.86 -16.19
C ALA A 25 -7.72 -6.13 -14.95
N ASP A 26 -6.66 -6.93 -15.10
CA ASP A 26 -5.72 -7.27 -14.03
C ASP A 26 -4.94 -6.03 -13.57
N TYR A 27 -4.41 -5.23 -14.50
CA TYR A 27 -3.72 -3.99 -14.16
C TYR A 27 -4.64 -3.03 -13.39
N ARG A 28 -5.88 -2.88 -13.83
CA ARG A 28 -6.90 -2.08 -13.14
C ARG A 28 -7.18 -2.62 -11.73
N ALA A 29 -7.28 -3.93 -11.57
CA ALA A 29 -7.51 -4.57 -10.28
C ALA A 29 -6.34 -4.29 -9.31
N THR A 30 -5.11 -4.41 -9.79
CA THR A 30 -3.89 -4.09 -9.02
C THR A 30 -3.87 -2.64 -8.57
N VAL A 31 -4.15 -1.68 -9.47
CA VAL A 31 -4.21 -0.25 -9.10
C VAL A 31 -5.28 0.02 -8.04
N LYS A 32 -6.46 -0.60 -8.14
CA LYS A 32 -7.52 -0.49 -7.12
C LYS A 32 -7.08 -1.06 -5.77
N ALA A 33 -6.39 -2.19 -5.76
CA ALA A 33 -5.87 -2.79 -4.54
C ALA A 33 -4.86 -1.86 -3.85
N LEU A 34 -3.95 -1.24 -4.62
CA LEU A 34 -3.00 -0.25 -4.10
C LEU A 34 -3.71 1.00 -3.52
N MET A 35 -4.76 1.51 -4.17
CA MET A 35 -5.56 2.61 -3.63
C MET A 35 -6.22 2.25 -2.30
N ALA A 36 -6.76 1.03 -2.19
CA ALA A 36 -7.35 0.55 -0.95
C ALA A 36 -6.29 0.37 0.15
N ALA A 37 -5.10 -0.15 -0.18
CA ALA A 37 -3.97 -0.26 0.74
C ALA A 37 -3.53 1.11 1.27
N ASN A 38 -3.43 2.13 0.40
CA ASN A 38 -3.11 3.50 0.81
C ASN A 38 -4.13 4.06 1.81
N GLY A 39 -5.43 3.81 1.60
CA GLY A 39 -6.48 4.19 2.55
C GLY A 39 -6.33 3.50 3.91
N ARG A 40 -5.96 2.23 3.94
CA ARG A 40 -5.69 1.48 5.18
C ARG A 40 -4.44 2.00 5.89
N LEU A 41 -3.37 2.33 5.16
CA LEU A 41 -2.16 2.93 5.74
C LEU A 41 -2.46 4.28 6.41
N ALA A 42 -3.31 5.11 5.80
CA ALA A 42 -3.75 6.36 6.42
C ALA A 42 -4.51 6.11 7.75
N GLN A 43 -5.36 5.07 7.80
CA GLN A 43 -6.04 4.68 9.05
C GLN A 43 -5.06 4.19 10.11
N VAL A 44 -4.07 3.37 9.72
CA VAL A 44 -3.00 2.92 10.62
C VAL A 44 -2.22 4.12 11.18
N GLY A 45 -1.81 5.07 10.34
CA GLY A 45 -1.12 6.29 10.76
C GLY A 45 -1.95 7.12 11.75
N ASN A 46 -3.26 7.26 11.51
CA ASN A 46 -4.16 7.95 12.45
C ASN A 46 -4.22 7.26 13.82
N ASN A 47 -4.30 5.93 13.85
CA ASN A 47 -4.32 5.16 15.09
C ASN A 47 -3.00 5.28 15.86
N LEU A 48 -1.86 5.25 15.16
CA LEU A 48 -0.54 5.45 15.76
C LEU A 48 -0.39 6.86 16.36
N ASN A 49 -0.90 7.88 15.66
CA ASN A 49 -0.91 9.24 16.18
C ASN A 49 -1.78 9.37 17.45
N GLN A 50 -2.95 8.73 17.48
CA GLN A 50 -3.81 8.70 18.67
C GLN A 50 -3.15 7.98 19.85
N LEU A 51 -2.51 6.83 19.60
CA LEU A 51 -1.77 6.10 20.62
C LEU A 51 -0.63 6.95 21.19
N THR A 52 0.14 7.61 20.33
CA THR A 52 1.25 8.49 20.73
C THR A 52 0.75 9.66 21.56
N ARG A 53 -0.37 10.27 21.16
CA ARG A 53 -1.01 11.34 21.93
C ARG A 53 -1.46 10.87 23.31
N HIS A 54 -2.10 9.71 23.41
CA HIS A 54 -2.53 9.14 24.68
C HIS A 54 -1.33 8.86 25.60
N LEU A 55 -0.25 8.28 25.07
CA LEU A 55 0.98 8.02 25.84
C LEU A 55 1.66 9.29 26.35
N ASN A 56 1.66 10.36 25.54
CA ASN A 56 2.19 11.66 25.96
C ASN A 56 1.34 12.35 27.03
N GLN A 57 0.08 11.94 27.21
CA GLN A 57 -0.88 12.57 28.13
C GLN A 57 -1.12 11.75 29.42
N ASP A 58 -1.21 10.42 29.33
CA ASP A 58 -1.88 9.60 30.35
C ASP A 58 -1.07 8.40 30.90
N GLY A 59 0.25 8.35 30.72
CA GLY A 59 1.12 7.40 31.43
C GLY A 59 1.63 6.19 30.61
N PRO A 60 2.13 5.14 31.28
CA PRO A 60 3.10 4.20 30.72
C PRO A 60 2.54 3.35 29.58
N TRP A 61 3.42 2.95 28.66
CA TRP A 61 3.11 2.08 27.52
C TRP A 61 2.38 0.79 27.95
N PRO A 62 1.16 0.52 27.44
CA PRO A 62 0.54 -0.77 27.63
C PRO A 62 1.32 -1.82 26.83
N GLU A 63 1.74 -2.90 27.51
CA GLU A 63 2.38 -4.08 26.90
C GLU A 63 3.41 -3.74 25.81
N ALA A 64 4.50 -3.07 26.18
CA ALA A 64 5.50 -2.54 25.24
C ALA A 64 6.01 -3.56 24.20
N ASP A 65 6.09 -4.85 24.55
CA ASP A 65 6.45 -5.92 23.60
C ASP A 65 5.37 -6.21 22.54
N LEU A 66 4.09 -6.13 22.91
CA LEU A 66 3.00 -6.25 21.95
C LEU A 66 3.04 -5.09 20.96
N VAL A 67 3.24 -3.86 21.45
CA VAL A 67 3.33 -2.70 20.56
C VAL A 67 4.55 -2.80 19.65
N ARG A 68 5.73 -3.15 20.17
CA ARG A 68 6.92 -3.36 19.32
C ARG A 68 6.65 -4.35 18.19
N ARG A 69 6.03 -5.51 18.49
CA ARG A 69 5.66 -6.51 17.47
C ARG A 69 4.68 -5.96 16.44
N LEU A 70 3.67 -5.21 16.89
CA LEU A 70 2.70 -4.59 16.00
C LEU A 70 3.38 -3.57 15.06
N LEU A 71 4.28 -2.74 15.58
CA LEU A 71 5.04 -1.79 14.78
C LEU A 71 5.92 -2.50 13.74
N SER A 72 6.61 -3.58 14.12
CA SER A 72 7.40 -4.38 13.16
C SER A 72 6.54 -5.02 12.07
N HIS A 73 5.33 -5.47 12.38
CA HIS A 73 4.39 -5.97 11.35
C HIS A 73 3.90 -4.86 10.42
N ILE A 74 3.68 -3.64 10.94
CA ILE A 74 3.32 -2.48 10.13
C ILE A 74 4.47 -2.11 9.19
N GLU A 75 5.71 -2.05 9.69
CA GLU A 75 6.90 -1.81 8.85
C GLU A 75 7.05 -2.84 7.73
N THR A 76 6.89 -4.13 8.06
CA THR A 76 6.91 -5.21 7.06
C THR A 76 5.81 -5.02 6.01
N SER A 77 4.59 -4.69 6.44
CA SER A 77 3.46 -4.48 5.52
C SER A 77 3.67 -3.27 4.62
N ILE A 78 4.31 -2.20 5.13
CA ILE A 78 4.66 -1.02 4.33
C ILE A 78 5.69 -1.40 3.26
N ALA A 79 6.73 -2.17 3.62
CA ALA A 79 7.72 -2.64 2.68
C ALA A 79 7.10 -3.49 1.56
N ASP A 80 6.15 -4.37 1.88
CA ASP A 80 5.42 -5.16 0.88
C ASP A 80 4.61 -4.27 -0.08
N VAL A 81 3.98 -3.20 0.44
CA VAL A 81 3.27 -2.22 -0.40
C VAL A 81 4.23 -1.45 -1.29
N ASP A 82 5.39 -1.03 -0.78
CA ASP A 82 6.40 -0.32 -1.56
C ASP A 82 6.94 -1.19 -2.71
N VAL A 83 7.19 -2.48 -2.46
CA VAL A 83 7.56 -3.45 -3.49
C VAL A 83 6.45 -3.58 -4.55
N ALA A 84 5.19 -3.69 -4.13
CA ALA A 84 4.06 -3.78 -5.06
C ALA A 84 3.92 -2.50 -5.92
N VAL A 85 4.13 -1.32 -5.34
CA VAL A 85 4.15 -0.05 -6.07
C VAL A 85 5.31 -0.01 -7.06
N ALA A 86 6.50 -0.50 -6.69
CA ALA A 86 7.66 -0.56 -7.57
C ALA A 86 7.39 -1.46 -8.80
N HIS A 87 6.76 -2.62 -8.62
CA HIS A 87 6.35 -3.48 -9.74
C HIS A 87 5.39 -2.76 -10.70
N VAL A 88 4.33 -2.13 -10.16
CA VAL A 88 3.35 -1.41 -10.98
C VAL A 88 3.95 -0.23 -11.74
N THR A 89 4.89 0.49 -11.14
CA THR A 89 5.52 1.67 -11.77
C THR A 89 6.66 1.33 -12.71
N SER A 90 7.24 0.14 -12.62
CA SER A 90 8.35 -0.29 -13.47
C SER A 90 7.94 -1.24 -14.61
N GLY A 91 6.66 -1.64 -14.66
CA GLY A 91 6.13 -2.55 -15.67
C GLY A 91 6.80 -3.93 -15.66
N ARG A 92 7.34 -4.36 -14.49
CA ARG A 92 8.03 -5.62 -14.23
C ARG A 92 7.43 -6.33 -13.03
#